data_AF-A0A843UX84-F1
#
_entry.id   AF-A0A843UX84-F1
#
_cell.length_a   1.000
_cell.length_b   1.000
_cell.length_c   1.000
_cell.angle_alpha   90.00
_cell.angle_beta   90.00
_cell.angle_gamma   90.00
#
_symmetry.space_group_name_H-M   'P 1'
#
loop_
_entity.id
_entity.type
_entity.pdbx_description
1 polymer ?
#
loop_
_entity_poly.entity_id
_entity_poly.type
_entity_poly.pdbx_seq_one_letter_code
_entity_poly.pdbx_strand_id
1 'polypeptide(L)' 'MWKGHRPPNIRRDYWDTMCDQWATENFRHRSRIVAENRTKMPEATLHTSGSISFGRQKRKMVKSHIFNL' A
#
# COMPACT_ATOMS: atom_id res chain seq x y z
N MET A 1 10.67 -9.88 -1.54
CA MET A 1 10.22 -10.03 -2.93
C MET A 1 8.71 -10.25 -2.88
N TRP A 2 7.90 -9.53 -3.66
CA TRP A 2 6.42 -9.53 -3.54
C TRP A 2 5.75 -10.75 -4.19
N LYS A 3 6.51 -11.50 -5.00
CA LYS A 3 6.09 -12.79 -5.55
C LYS A 3 5.79 -13.76 -4.39
N GLY A 4 4.63 -14.41 -4.45
CA GLY A 4 4.12 -15.26 -3.36
C GLY A 4 3.10 -14.61 -2.42
N HIS A 5 2.99 -13.27 -2.41
CA HIS A 5 1.98 -12.53 -1.63
C HIS A 5 0.76 -12.10 -2.47
N ARG A 6 0.41 -12.94 -3.45
CA ARG A 6 -0.68 -12.68 -4.41
C ARG A 6 -2.05 -12.68 -3.72
N PRO A 7 -2.90 -11.67 -3.96
CA PRO A 7 -4.30 -11.71 -3.55
C PRO A 7 -5.05 -12.91 -4.17
N PRO A 8 -6.04 -13.51 -3.49
CA PRO A 8 -6.71 -14.73 -3.98
C PRO A 8 -7.31 -14.59 -5.39
N ASN A 9 -7.79 -13.38 -5.70
CA ASN A 9 -8.58 -13.07 -6.89
C ASN A 9 -7.74 -12.58 -8.10
N ILE A 10 -6.42 -12.46 -7.98
CA ILE A 10 -5.55 -12.01 -9.07
C ILE A 10 -4.75 -13.21 -9.57
N ARG A 11 -4.75 -13.57 -10.85
CA ARG A 11 -3.95 -14.71 -11.33
C ARG A 11 -2.45 -14.52 -11.07
N ARG A 12 -1.74 -15.64 -10.87
CA ARG A 12 -0.32 -15.65 -10.47
C ARG A 12 0.59 -14.96 -11.48
N ASP A 13 0.40 -15.25 -12.76
CA ASP A 13 1.14 -14.68 -13.88
C ASP A 13 1.03 -13.16 -13.97
N TYR A 14 -0.19 -12.63 -13.79
CA TYR A 14 -0.39 -11.19 -13.72
C TYR A 14 0.29 -10.57 -12.50
N TRP A 15 0.17 -11.19 -11.33
CA TRP A 15 0.81 -10.71 -10.11
C TRP A 15 2.34 -10.67 -10.23
N ASP A 16 2.94 -11.73 -10.76
CA ASP A 16 4.39 -11.81 -10.90
C ASP A 16 4.90 -10.78 -11.90
N THR A 17 4.16 -10.55 -13.00
CA THR A 17 4.46 -9.49 -13.97
C THR A 17 4.40 -8.09 -13.34
N MET A 18 3.37 -7.83 -12.54
CA MET A 18 3.24 -6.57 -11.80
C MET A 18 4.39 -6.38 -10.81
N CYS A 19 4.78 -7.44 -10.10
CA CYS A 19 5.92 -7.41 -9.18
C CYS A 19 7.22 -7.05 -9.91
N ASP A 20 7.43 -7.59 -11.11
CA ASP A 20 8.61 -7.29 -11.92
C ASP A 20 8.59 -5.84 -12.42
N GLN A 21 7.44 -5.34 -12.86
CA GLN A 21 7.26 -3.93 -13.23
C GLN A 21 7.56 -2.99 -12.06
N TRP A 22 7.07 -3.30 -10.86
CA TRP A 22 7.31 -2.50 -9.66
C TRP A 22 8.77 -2.50 -9.22
N ALA A 23 9.53 -3.53 -9.55
CA ALA A 23 10.96 -3.61 -9.26
C ALA A 23 11.82 -2.73 -10.19
N THR A 24 11.29 -2.32 -11.35
CA THR A 24 12.02 -1.44 -12.28
C THR A 24 12.37 -0.10 -11.64
N GLU A 25 13.52 0.45 -12.01
CA GLU A 25 13.95 1.76 -11.50
C GLU A 25 13.01 2.89 -11.91
N ASN A 26 12.51 2.87 -13.16
CA ASN A 26 11.54 3.83 -13.66
C ASN A 26 10.27 3.85 -12.78
N PHE A 27 9.72 2.69 -12.45
CA PHE A 27 8.55 2.62 -11.58
C PHE A 27 8.83 3.17 -10.18
N ARG A 28 9.97 2.80 -9.57
CA ARG A 28 10.37 3.31 -8.25
C ARG A 28 10.55 4.83 -8.26
N HIS A 29 11.17 5.38 -9.30
CA HIS A 29 11.36 6.82 -9.48
C HIS A 29 10.02 7.56 -9.56
N ARG A 30 9.11 7.11 -10.44
CA ARG A 30 7.77 7.69 -10.58
C ARG A 30 6.96 7.57 -9.28
N SER A 31 7.00 6.42 -8.63
CA SER A 31 6.30 6.18 -7.36
C SER A 31 6.79 7.13 -6.27
N ARG A 32 8.10 7.39 -6.19
CA ARG A 32 8.67 8.36 -5.24
C ARG A 32 8.15 9.77 -5.49
N ILE A 33 8.21 10.24 -6.74
CA ILE A 33 7.72 11.59 -7.11
C ILE A 33 6.23 11.74 -6.77
N VAL A 34 5.41 10.74 -7.09
CA VAL A 34 3.97 10.78 -6.78
C VAL A 34 3.73 10.84 -5.27
N ALA A 35 4.49 10.08 -4.48
CA ALA A 35 4.40 10.13 -3.02
C ALA A 35 4.77 11.53 -2.48
N GLU A 36 5.90 12.09 -2.93
CA GLU A 36 6.35 13.43 -2.55
C GLU A 36 5.34 14.52 -2.93
N ASN A 37 4.76 14.44 -4.12
CA ASN A 37 3.74 15.39 -4.58
C ASN A 37 2.46 15.30 -3.73
N ARG A 38 2.04 14.10 -3.31
CA ARG A 38 0.91 13.91 -2.40
C ARG A 38 1.17 14.50 -1.02
N THR A 39 2.39 14.35 -0.49
CA THR A 39 2.76 14.93 0.82
C THR A 39 2.74 16.46 0.79
N LYS A 40 3.09 17.08 -0.35
CA LYS A 40 3.03 18.54 -0.54
C LYS A 40 1.62 19.09 -0.67
N MET A 41 0.62 18.25 -0.92
CA MET A 41 -0.79 18.62 -1.03
C MET A 41 -1.59 17.95 0.11
N PRO A 42 -1.57 18.51 1.34
CA PRO A 42 -2.29 17.93 2.48
C PRO A 42 -3.80 17.78 2.21
N GLU A 43 -4.38 18.67 1.39
CA GLU A 43 -5.78 18.57 0.92
C GLU A 43 -6.02 17.32 0.06
N ALA A 44 -5.04 16.89 -0.74
CA ALA A 44 -5.10 15.63 -1.51
C ALA A 44 -4.85 14.39 -0.62
N THR A 45 -4.40 14.61 0.62
CA THR A 45 -4.26 13.60 1.67
C THR A 45 -5.51 13.53 2.56
N LEU A 46 -6.41 14.51 2.45
CA LEU A 46 -7.72 14.51 3.08
C LEU A 46 -8.59 13.46 2.38
N HIS A 47 -8.41 12.22 2.81
CA HIS A 47 -9.31 11.15 2.40
C HIS A 47 -10.70 11.53 2.91
N THR A 48 -11.63 11.82 2.00
CA THR A 48 -13.06 11.88 2.26
C THR A 48 -13.49 10.54 2.85
N SER A 49 -13.44 10.45 4.19
CA SER A 49 -14.18 9.58 5.12
C SER A 49 -14.49 8.13 4.76
N GLY A 50 -13.79 7.50 3.81
CA GLY A 50 -14.14 6.17 3.29
C GLY A 50 -13.07 5.10 3.51
N SER A 51 -11.80 5.40 3.25
CA SER A 51 -10.74 4.37 3.33
C SER A 51 -9.81 4.63 4.50
N ILE A 52 -9.92 3.78 5.51
CA ILE A 52 -8.95 3.71 6.61
C ILE A 52 -7.63 3.20 6.03
N SER A 53 -6.54 3.96 6.18
CA SER A 53 -5.22 3.50 5.75
C SER A 53 -4.85 2.19 6.45
N PHE A 54 -4.24 1.26 5.72
CA PHE A 54 -3.83 -0.05 6.26
C PHE A 54 -2.96 0.08 7.52
N GLY A 55 -2.09 1.09 7.59
CA GLY A 55 -1.30 1.39 8.78
C GLY A 55 -2.16 1.75 10.01
N ARG A 56 -3.24 2.52 9.80
CA ARG A 56 -4.20 2.86 10.87
C ARG A 56 -5.00 1.64 11.29
N GLN A 57 -5.39 0.76 10.36
CA GLN A 57 -6.07 -0.50 10.67
C GLN A 57 -5.16 -1.46 11.45
N LYS A 58 -3.89 -1.62 11.02
CA LYS A 58 -2.89 -2.44 11.72
C LYS A 58 -2.69 -1.98 13.16
N ARG A 59 -2.58 -0.66 13.40
CA ARG A 59 -2.48 -0.10 14.76
C ARG A 59 -3.72 -0.38 15.61
N LYS A 60 -4.93 -0.29 15.04
CA LYS A 60 -6.16 -0.67 15.74
C LYS A 60 -6.18 -2.15 16.12
N MET A 61 -5.78 -3.04 15.20
CA MET A 61 -5.71 -4.48 15.45
C MET A 61 -4.69 -4.85 16.54
N VAL A 62 -3.52 -4.21 16.55
CA VAL A 62 -2.52 -4.39 17.61
C VAL A 62 -3.07 -3.91 18.96
N LYS A 63 -3.71 -2.74 18.99
CA LYS A 63 -4.30 -2.21 20.21
C LYS A 63 -5.42 -3.13 20.74
N SER A 64 -6.30 -3.66 19.88
CA SER A 64 -7.35 -4.59 20.31
C SER A 64 -6.82 -5.94 20.80
N HIS A 65 -5.65 -6.38 20.34
CA HIS A 65 -5.03 -7.62 20.83
C HIS A 65 -4.40 -7.46 22.22
N ILE A 66 -3.88 -6.27 22.55
CA ILE A 66 -3.26 -5.99 23.85
C ILE A 66 -4.32 -5.83 24.96
N PHE A 67 -5.54 -5.41 24.64
CA PHE A 67 -6.64 -5.26 25.61
C PHE A 67 -7.45 -6.54 25.86
N ASN A 68 -7.08 -7.67 25.26
CA ASN A 68 -7.69 -8.99 25.49
C ASN A 68 -6.74 -9.97 26.22
N LEU A 69 -5.69 -9.45 26.87
CA LEU A 69 -4.87 -10.12 27.87
C LEU A 69 -4.99 -9.36 29.20
#